data_AF-A0A7W1W233-F1
#
_entry.id   AF-A0A7W1W233-F1
#
_cell.length_a   1.000
_cell.length_b   1.000
_cell.length_c   1.000
_cell.angle_alpha   90.00
_cell.angle_beta   90.00
_cell.angle_gamma   90.00
#
_symmetry.space_group_name_H-M   'P 1'
#
loop_
_entity.id
_entity.type
_entity.pdbx_description
1 polymer ?
#
loop_
_entity_poly.entity_id
_entity_poly.type
_entity_poly.pdbx_seq_one_letter_code
_entity_poly.pdbx_strand_id
1 'polypeptide(L)'
;MKLKLIPAAHELISNMRSFFQTNDARPSYSNEEPLREELFSTAQMERFGKTLAARHTISLQPAKDHLLKRLADNEDTLQEVRKLLNNSIKKKYQISPAGEWLIDNFYLIEEHIRIAKTHFPKNYSEDLPQLSEGNSAGLTRCYDLVLQIISHSDGRIDIDSLGNFIAAYQTIKQLKLGELWAIPIMLRLALIENIRRVSARLAIDRVDRNLADYWAEKMMETTENAPKDLILVIADMARSNPPILSAFVAELIRRLRGKGPDLALVLNWIEQQLAGSGVTSNELVNADNQKQAADQVSISNSIGSLRLLGAMDWRTFVESHSIVEKILLQDKNDVYGQMDFPTRDRY
;
A
#
# COMPACT_ATOMS: atom_id res chain seq x y z
N MET A 1 32.30 -22.65 -30.42
CA MET A 1 31.11 -21.80 -30.70
C MET A 1 30.67 -21.18 -29.39
N LYS A 2 31.00 -19.91 -29.13
CA LYS A 2 30.59 -19.22 -27.90
C LYS A 2 29.06 -19.06 -27.96
N LEU A 3 28.33 -19.82 -27.14
CA LEU A 3 26.92 -19.54 -26.89
C LEU A 3 26.85 -18.12 -26.35
N LYS A 4 26.32 -17.21 -27.16
CA LYS A 4 25.86 -15.91 -26.67
C LYS A 4 24.76 -16.23 -25.66
N LEU A 5 25.06 -16.08 -24.37
CA LEU A 5 24.00 -15.92 -23.37
C LEU A 5 23.17 -14.72 -23.83
N ILE A 6 21.97 -14.99 -24.33
CA ILE A 6 20.87 -14.03 -24.34
C ILE A 6 20.82 -13.49 -22.90
N PRO A 7 20.73 -12.17 -22.65
CA PRO A 7 20.56 -11.63 -21.30
C PRO A 7 19.47 -12.46 -20.61
N ALA A 8 19.87 -13.25 -19.62
CA ALA A 8 19.04 -14.34 -19.14
C ALA A 8 17.71 -13.73 -18.68
N ALA A 9 16.57 -14.34 -18.96
CA ALA A 9 15.26 -13.85 -18.50
C ALA A 9 15.26 -13.46 -17.01
N HIS A 10 16.16 -14.08 -16.23
CA HIS A 10 16.54 -13.71 -14.88
C HIS A 10 16.98 -12.24 -14.66
N GLU A 11 17.82 -11.64 -15.52
CA GLU A 11 18.23 -10.23 -15.39
C GLU A 11 17.04 -9.28 -15.61
N LEU A 12 16.20 -9.55 -16.60
CA LEU A 12 14.97 -8.78 -16.85
C LEU A 12 13.99 -8.89 -15.67
N ILE A 13 13.82 -10.10 -15.12
CA ILE A 13 12.95 -10.37 -13.98
C ILE A 13 13.50 -9.73 -12.70
N SER A 14 14.81 -9.83 -12.47
CA SER A 14 15.49 -9.18 -11.35
C SER A 14 15.35 -7.66 -11.42
N ASN A 15 15.52 -7.06 -12.61
CA ASN A 15 15.35 -5.63 -12.81
C ASN A 15 13.89 -5.19 -12.56
N MET A 16 12.91 -5.94 -13.08
CA MET A 16 11.48 -5.67 -12.83
C MET A 16 11.13 -5.80 -11.35
N ARG A 17 11.62 -6.83 -10.66
CA ARG A 17 11.40 -7.05 -9.24
C ARG A 17 12.04 -5.94 -8.40
N SER A 18 13.25 -5.51 -8.75
CA SER A 18 13.96 -4.44 -8.04
C SER A 18 13.27 -3.09 -8.12
N PHE A 19 12.59 -2.80 -9.23
CA PHE A 19 11.81 -1.57 -9.40
C PHE A 19 10.72 -1.43 -8.33
N PHE A 20 9.96 -2.51 -8.08
CA PHE A 20 8.89 -2.54 -7.07
C PHE A 20 9.37 -2.76 -5.63
N GLN A 21 10.68 -2.99 -5.43
CA GLN A 21 11.30 -3.13 -4.11
C GLN A 21 11.97 -1.83 -3.65
N THR A 22 11.63 -0.69 -4.26
CA THR A 22 12.36 0.57 -4.12
C THR A 22 12.41 1.00 -2.65
N ASN A 23 13.56 0.79 -2.00
CA ASN A 23 13.79 1.30 -0.65
C ASN A 23 14.00 2.81 -0.72
N ASP A 24 13.00 3.57 -0.28
CA ASP A 24 13.16 5.00 -0.11
C ASP A 24 14.17 5.27 1.02
N ALA A 25 15.07 6.23 0.83
CA ALA A 25 16.20 6.49 1.75
C ALA A 25 15.77 7.04 3.13
N ARG A 26 14.47 7.20 3.38
CA ARG A 26 13.92 7.74 4.62
C ARG A 26 13.46 6.63 5.54
N PRO A 27 13.81 6.66 6.84
CA PRO A 27 13.34 5.70 7.84
C PRO A 27 11.81 5.59 7.93
N SER A 28 11.07 6.69 7.68
CA SER A 28 9.60 6.69 7.68
C SER A 28 8.97 5.91 6.52
N TYR A 29 9.75 5.67 5.45
CA TYR A 29 9.35 4.92 4.25
C TYR A 29 10.21 3.66 4.06
N SER A 30 11.10 3.34 5.00
CA SER A 30 12.11 2.27 4.87
C SER A 30 11.52 0.86 4.99
N ASN A 31 10.22 0.75 5.19
CA ASN A 31 9.49 -0.51 5.13
C ASN A 31 8.35 -0.31 4.13
N GLU A 32 8.45 -0.91 2.95
CA GLU A 32 7.46 -0.83 1.86
C GLU A 32 6.22 -1.71 2.12
N GLU A 33 6.14 -2.34 3.29
CA GLU A 33 4.98 -3.13 3.71
C GLU A 33 3.70 -2.27 3.72
N PRO A 34 2.52 -2.90 3.51
CA PRO A 34 1.24 -2.21 3.60
C PRO A 34 1.08 -1.52 4.95
N LEU A 35 0.32 -0.42 4.98
CA LEU A 35 -0.06 0.23 6.23
C LEU A 35 -1.11 -0.64 6.92
N ARG A 36 -0.62 -1.70 7.58
CA ARG A 36 -1.43 -2.73 8.20
C ARG A 36 -0.77 -3.17 9.50
N GLU A 37 -1.33 -2.70 10.60
CA GLU A 37 -0.94 -3.01 11.97
C GLU A 37 -2.09 -3.74 12.68
N GLU A 38 -1.94 -3.97 13.99
CA GLU A 38 -3.03 -4.52 14.82
C GLU A 38 -4.30 -3.66 14.69
N LEU A 39 -5.43 -4.28 14.35
CA LEU A 39 -6.70 -3.56 14.21
C LEU A 39 -7.22 -3.08 15.56
N PHE A 40 -7.56 -1.80 15.64
CA PHE A 40 -8.12 -1.20 16.85
C PHE A 40 -9.64 -1.03 16.75
N SER A 41 -10.34 -1.38 17.83
CA SER A 41 -11.70 -0.92 18.07
C SER A 41 -11.73 0.61 18.29
N THR A 42 -12.90 1.23 18.20
CA THR A 42 -13.08 2.67 18.44
C THR A 42 -12.49 3.12 19.79
N ALA A 43 -12.72 2.36 20.87
CA ALA A 43 -12.18 2.67 22.18
C ALA A 43 -10.64 2.54 22.25
N GLN A 44 -10.06 1.54 21.58
CA GLN A 44 -8.60 1.40 21.47
C GLN A 44 -8.00 2.55 20.65
N MET A 45 -8.65 2.94 19.56
CA MET A 45 -8.25 4.05 18.69
C MET A 45 -8.22 5.38 19.47
N GLU A 46 -9.25 5.68 20.27
CA GLU A 46 -9.27 6.88 21.13
C GLU A 46 -8.13 6.90 22.16
N ARG A 47 -7.91 5.78 22.85
CA ARG A 47 -6.80 5.65 23.83
C ARG A 47 -5.44 5.81 23.13
N PHE A 48 -5.32 5.24 21.94
CA PHE A 48 -4.14 5.36 21.12
C PHE A 48 -3.92 6.82 20.69
N GLY A 49 -4.95 7.55 20.28
CA GLY A 49 -4.87 8.98 19.94
C GLY A 49 -4.31 9.84 21.07
N LYS A 50 -4.74 9.61 22.31
CA LYS A 50 -4.16 10.28 23.51
C LYS A 50 -2.68 9.94 23.70
N THR A 51 -2.33 8.66 23.53
CA THR A 51 -0.96 8.18 23.67
C THR A 51 -0.04 8.78 22.60
N LEU A 52 -0.53 8.85 21.36
CA LEU A 52 0.17 9.43 20.23
C LEU A 52 0.38 10.94 20.42
N ALA A 53 -0.65 11.66 20.88
CA ALA A 53 -0.55 13.09 21.18
C ALA A 53 0.54 13.40 22.23
N ALA A 54 0.67 12.57 23.26
CA ALA A 54 1.72 12.73 24.26
C ALA A 54 3.13 12.62 23.66
N ARG A 55 3.31 11.77 22.65
CA ARG A 55 4.59 11.53 21.95
C ARG A 55 4.93 12.58 20.89
N HIS A 56 3.93 13.24 20.31
CA HIS A 56 4.13 14.17 19.19
C HIS A 56 4.83 15.47 19.59
N THR A 57 6.13 15.60 19.33
CA THR A 57 6.86 16.85 19.50
C THR A 57 6.95 17.60 18.17
N ILE A 58 6.59 18.89 18.18
CA ILE A 58 6.59 19.74 16.98
C ILE A 58 7.99 20.32 16.77
N SER A 59 8.48 20.22 15.54
CA SER A 59 9.74 20.83 15.12
C SER A 59 9.65 22.35 15.04
N LEU A 60 10.73 23.02 15.46
CA LEU A 60 10.93 24.45 15.28
C LEU A 60 11.62 24.79 13.96
N GLN A 61 12.05 23.78 13.20
CA GLN A 61 12.75 23.98 11.93
C GLN A 61 11.76 24.26 10.79
N PRO A 62 12.20 24.99 9.74
CA PRO A 62 11.40 25.15 8.53
C PRO A 62 11.04 23.78 7.95
N ALA A 63 9.74 23.60 7.71
CA ALA A 63 9.23 22.39 7.09
C ALA A 63 9.61 22.38 5.61
N LYS A 64 9.96 21.19 5.10
CA LYS A 64 10.19 20.93 3.68
C LYS A 64 9.10 20.01 3.15
N ASP A 65 8.57 20.33 1.98
CA ASP A 65 7.61 19.43 1.34
C ASP A 65 8.31 18.16 0.81
N HIS A 66 7.68 17.03 1.12
CA HIS A 66 8.10 15.71 0.69
C HIS A 66 6.94 14.86 0.15
N LEU A 67 5.71 15.29 0.43
CA LEU A 67 4.52 14.54 0.08
C LEU A 67 4.19 14.67 -1.40
N LEU A 68 4.49 15.80 -2.06
CA LEU A 68 4.29 15.91 -3.51
C LEU A 68 5.26 15.03 -4.30
N LYS A 69 6.52 14.97 -3.88
CA LYS A 69 7.50 14.06 -4.48
C LYS A 69 7.04 12.62 -4.30
N ARG A 70 6.69 12.24 -3.07
CA ARG A 70 6.20 10.88 -2.79
C ARG A 70 4.92 10.56 -3.55
N LEU A 71 4.01 11.51 -3.74
CA LEU A 71 2.80 11.32 -4.55
C LEU A 71 3.14 11.05 -6.02
N ALA A 72 4.15 11.73 -6.59
CA ALA A 72 4.61 11.46 -7.94
C ALA A 72 5.23 10.05 -8.04
N ASP A 73 6.09 9.68 -7.09
CA ASP A 73 6.68 8.33 -7.02
C ASP A 73 5.58 7.24 -6.88
N ASN A 74 4.52 7.55 -6.12
CA ASN A 74 3.37 6.68 -5.97
C ASN A 74 2.60 6.49 -7.27
N GLU A 75 2.37 7.56 -8.02
CA GLU A 75 1.72 7.52 -9.32
C GLU A 75 2.52 6.68 -10.33
N ASP A 76 3.83 6.90 -10.42
CA ASP A 76 4.71 6.17 -11.34
C ASP A 76 4.67 4.66 -11.03
N THR A 77 4.80 4.30 -9.75
CA THR A 77 4.71 2.90 -9.31
C THR A 77 3.37 2.28 -9.69
N LEU A 78 2.25 2.98 -9.40
CA LEU A 78 0.90 2.49 -9.71
C LEU A 78 0.68 2.30 -11.21
N GLN A 79 1.20 3.20 -12.05
CA GLN A 79 1.14 3.06 -13.51
C GLN A 79 1.91 1.84 -14.01
N GLU A 80 3.10 1.56 -13.45
CA GLU A 80 3.86 0.35 -13.80
C GLU A 80 3.16 -0.93 -13.33
N VAL A 81 2.56 -0.95 -12.14
CA VAL A 81 1.72 -2.08 -11.67
C VAL A 81 0.57 -2.31 -12.66
N ARG A 82 -0.13 -1.25 -13.06
CA ARG A 82 -1.23 -1.34 -14.04
C ARG A 82 -0.78 -1.93 -15.37
N LYS A 83 0.38 -1.50 -15.88
CA LYS A 83 0.96 -2.05 -17.13
C LYS A 83 1.25 -3.54 -16.98
N LEU A 84 1.88 -3.95 -15.88
CA LEU A 84 2.19 -5.35 -15.59
C LEU A 84 0.94 -6.24 -15.52
N LEU A 85 -0.09 -5.78 -14.80
CA LEU A 85 -1.35 -6.50 -14.67
C LEU A 85 -2.08 -6.58 -16.03
N ASN A 86 -2.20 -5.48 -16.76
CA ASN A 86 -2.82 -5.49 -18.10
C ASN A 86 -2.11 -6.43 -19.09
N ASN A 87 -0.77 -6.49 -19.04
CA ASN A 87 -0.01 -7.44 -19.86
C ASN A 87 -0.31 -8.90 -19.48
N SER A 88 -0.59 -9.16 -18.21
CA SER A 88 -0.99 -10.49 -17.72
C SER A 88 -2.39 -10.87 -18.23
N ILE A 89 -3.34 -9.94 -18.19
CA ILE A 89 -4.69 -10.13 -18.77
C ILE A 89 -4.59 -10.46 -20.26
N LYS A 90 -3.80 -9.70 -21.02
CA LYS A 90 -3.60 -9.93 -22.47
C LYS A 90 -3.04 -11.32 -22.77
N LYS A 91 -2.16 -11.84 -21.92
CA LYS A 91 -1.61 -13.20 -22.02
C LYS A 91 -2.54 -14.29 -21.48
N LYS A 92 -3.76 -13.94 -21.05
CA LYS A 92 -4.76 -14.83 -20.43
C LYS A 92 -4.26 -15.52 -19.15
N TYR A 93 -3.31 -14.91 -18.47
CA TYR A 93 -2.87 -15.38 -17.17
C TYR A 93 -3.84 -14.92 -16.09
N GLN A 94 -4.02 -15.75 -15.06
CA GLN A 94 -4.90 -15.44 -13.93
C GLN A 94 -4.29 -14.30 -13.09
N ILE A 95 -5.12 -13.33 -12.71
CA ILE A 95 -4.75 -12.26 -11.79
C ILE A 95 -5.39 -12.56 -10.44
N SER A 96 -4.73 -12.17 -9.35
CA SER A 96 -5.32 -12.30 -8.02
C SER A 96 -6.49 -11.32 -7.85
N PRO A 97 -7.47 -11.62 -6.98
CA PRO A 97 -8.62 -10.74 -6.73
C PRO A 97 -8.26 -9.28 -6.41
N ALA A 98 -7.18 -9.06 -5.65
CA ALA A 98 -6.68 -7.72 -5.33
C ALA A 98 -6.25 -6.92 -6.58
N GLY A 99 -5.68 -7.61 -7.58
CA GLY A 99 -5.24 -7.01 -8.84
C GLY A 99 -6.38 -6.71 -9.79
N GLU A 100 -7.41 -7.55 -9.82
CA GLU A 100 -8.65 -7.27 -10.54
C GLU A 100 -9.30 -6.02 -9.96
N TRP A 101 -9.47 -5.97 -8.63
CA TRP A 101 -10.05 -4.81 -7.96
C TRP A 101 -9.25 -3.53 -8.22
N LEU A 102 -7.91 -3.60 -8.22
CA LEU A 102 -7.05 -2.45 -8.54
C LEU A 102 -7.30 -1.95 -9.97
N ILE A 103 -7.38 -2.83 -10.95
CA ILE A 103 -7.59 -2.46 -12.37
C ILE A 103 -8.97 -1.86 -12.58
N ASP A 104 -10.02 -2.50 -12.04
CA ASP A 104 -11.40 -2.06 -12.19
C ASP A 104 -11.61 -0.65 -11.60
N ASN A 105 -10.86 -0.30 -10.56
CA ASN A 105 -11.00 0.96 -9.83
C ASN A 105 -9.86 1.95 -10.12
N PHE A 106 -8.98 1.68 -11.09
CA PHE A 106 -7.78 2.50 -11.30
C PHE A 106 -8.10 3.95 -11.67
N TYR A 107 -9.20 4.17 -12.40
CA TYR A 107 -9.66 5.52 -12.78
C TYR A 107 -9.92 6.42 -11.55
N LEU A 108 -10.44 5.84 -10.46
CA LEU A 108 -10.69 6.56 -9.21
C LEU A 108 -9.37 6.98 -8.58
N ILE A 109 -8.37 6.11 -8.60
CA ILE A 109 -7.05 6.42 -8.05
C ILE A 109 -6.41 7.57 -8.85
N GLU A 110 -6.47 7.52 -10.19
CA GLU A 110 -5.98 8.61 -11.07
C GLU A 110 -6.70 9.94 -10.82
N GLU A 111 -8.01 9.90 -10.58
CA GLU A 111 -8.77 11.09 -10.21
C GLU A 111 -8.34 11.66 -8.85
N HIS A 112 -8.16 10.79 -7.85
CA HIS A 112 -7.73 11.22 -6.52
C HIS A 112 -6.30 11.77 -6.51
N ILE A 113 -5.38 11.22 -7.32
CA ILE A 113 -4.02 11.75 -7.52
C ILE A 113 -4.09 13.16 -8.14
N ARG A 114 -4.88 13.35 -9.19
CA ARG A 114 -5.07 14.67 -9.83
C ARG A 114 -5.60 15.70 -8.84
N ILE A 115 -6.64 15.35 -8.07
CA ILE A 115 -7.19 16.21 -7.03
C ILE A 115 -6.13 16.56 -5.99
N ALA A 116 -5.32 15.59 -5.55
CA ALA A 116 -4.26 15.84 -4.59
C ALA A 116 -3.20 16.82 -5.11
N LYS A 117 -2.75 16.66 -6.35
CA LYS A 117 -1.79 17.58 -6.99
C LYS A 117 -2.32 19.02 -7.10
N THR A 118 -3.62 19.17 -7.36
CA THR A 118 -4.25 20.50 -7.50
C THR A 118 -4.46 21.19 -6.16
N HIS A 119 -4.92 20.45 -5.14
CA HIS A 119 -5.35 21.03 -3.86
C HIS A 119 -4.29 20.98 -2.75
N PHE A 120 -3.10 20.43 -3.02
CA PHE A 120 -2.00 20.39 -2.08
C PHE A 120 -0.79 21.20 -2.60
N PRO A 121 -0.87 22.54 -2.61
CA PRO A 121 0.25 23.36 -3.05
C PRO A 121 1.43 23.21 -2.09
N LYS A 122 2.65 23.28 -2.62
CA LYS A 122 3.90 23.10 -1.86
C LYS A 122 3.96 23.97 -0.61
N ASN A 123 3.61 25.25 -0.73
CA ASN A 123 3.67 26.20 0.38
C ASN A 123 2.75 25.79 1.54
N TYR A 124 1.56 25.24 1.23
CA TYR A 124 0.64 24.76 2.27
C TYR A 124 1.22 23.58 3.04
N SER A 125 1.95 22.67 2.38
CA SER A 125 2.69 21.58 3.04
C SER A 125 3.77 22.11 4.00
N GLU A 126 4.50 23.14 3.57
CA GLU A 126 5.60 23.76 4.31
C GLU A 126 5.12 24.67 5.47
N ASP A 127 3.85 25.09 5.48
CA ASP A 127 3.26 25.86 6.58
C ASP A 127 2.72 24.97 7.72
N LEU A 128 2.55 23.66 7.48
CA LEU A 128 1.98 22.76 8.46
C LEU A 128 3.03 22.27 9.49
N PRO A 129 2.65 22.09 10.78
CA PRO A 129 3.56 21.61 11.82
C PRO A 129 4.14 20.23 11.50
N GLN A 130 5.48 20.12 11.50
CA GLN A 130 6.19 18.85 11.33
C GLN A 130 6.62 18.26 12.67
N LEU A 131 6.75 16.93 12.73
CA LEU A 131 7.24 16.22 13.91
C LEU A 131 8.78 16.23 13.97
N SER A 132 9.35 16.36 15.16
CA SER A 132 10.81 16.46 15.36
C SER A 132 11.49 15.14 15.73
N GLU A 133 10.74 14.15 16.21
CA GLU A 133 11.28 12.95 16.85
C GLU A 133 10.62 11.67 16.34
N GLY A 134 11.31 10.54 16.53
CA GLY A 134 10.83 9.20 16.22
C GLY A 134 10.83 8.87 14.72
N ASN A 135 10.14 7.77 14.37
CA ASN A 135 10.04 7.29 12.98
C ASN A 135 9.28 8.25 12.06
N SER A 136 8.51 9.17 12.66
CA SER A 136 7.70 10.17 11.95
C SER A 136 8.39 11.53 11.86
N ALA A 137 9.67 11.64 12.27
CA ALA A 137 10.43 12.88 12.18
C ALA A 137 10.46 13.41 10.73
N GLY A 138 10.13 14.70 10.57
CA GLY A 138 10.01 15.37 9.27
C GLY A 138 8.70 15.13 8.53
N LEU A 139 7.77 14.32 9.07
CA LEU A 139 6.40 14.25 8.58
C LEU A 139 5.55 15.35 9.19
N THR A 140 4.59 15.86 8.42
CA THR A 140 3.55 16.72 8.96
C THR A 140 2.72 15.97 9.99
N ARG A 141 2.45 16.59 11.14
CA ARG A 141 1.73 15.98 12.25
C ARG A 141 0.37 15.41 11.83
N CYS A 142 -0.40 16.14 11.02
CA CYS A 142 -1.68 15.65 10.50
C CYS A 142 -1.54 14.48 9.52
N TYR A 143 -0.44 14.38 8.80
CA TYR A 143 -0.16 13.22 7.94
C TYR A 143 0.14 11.98 8.79
N ASP A 144 0.97 12.11 9.82
CA ASP A 144 1.23 10.99 10.75
C ASP A 144 -0.05 10.50 11.42
N LEU A 145 -0.91 11.40 11.91
CA LEU A 145 -2.20 11.04 12.50
C LEU A 145 -3.01 10.15 11.57
N VAL A 146 -3.10 10.54 10.30
CA VAL A 146 -3.82 9.80 9.29
C VAL A 146 -3.15 8.46 8.98
N LEU A 147 -1.82 8.41 8.87
CA LEU A 147 -1.09 7.15 8.67
C LEU A 147 -1.39 6.15 9.79
N GLN A 148 -1.42 6.60 11.04
CA GLN A 148 -1.72 5.73 12.17
C GLN A 148 -3.18 5.22 12.13
N ILE A 149 -4.14 6.08 11.80
CA ILE A 149 -5.55 5.68 11.64
C ILE A 149 -5.68 4.60 10.57
N ILE A 150 -5.08 4.83 9.40
CA ILE A 150 -5.11 3.88 8.27
C ILE A 150 -4.45 2.55 8.65
N SER A 151 -3.30 2.60 9.35
CA SER A 151 -2.56 1.41 9.75
C SER A 151 -3.36 0.52 10.70
N HIS A 152 -4.05 1.13 11.66
CA HIS A 152 -4.87 0.43 12.66
C HIS A 152 -6.32 0.19 12.22
N SER A 153 -6.68 0.55 10.97
CA SER A 153 -7.99 0.28 10.37
C SER A 153 -7.92 -0.48 9.04
N ASP A 154 -6.73 -0.91 8.61
CA ASP A 154 -6.45 -1.52 7.30
C ASP A 154 -7.08 -0.72 6.14
N GLY A 155 -6.91 0.60 6.19
CA GLY A 155 -7.42 1.53 5.20
C GLY A 155 -8.92 1.78 5.22
N ARG A 156 -9.69 1.17 6.12
CA ARG A 156 -11.12 1.44 6.28
C ARG A 156 -11.31 2.70 7.12
N ILE A 157 -11.83 3.75 6.48
CA ILE A 157 -12.10 5.03 7.15
C ILE A 157 -13.57 5.09 7.51
N ASP A 158 -13.81 5.43 8.77
CA ASP A 158 -15.12 5.70 9.35
C ASP A 158 -15.08 7.11 9.96
N ILE A 159 -16.07 7.93 9.64
CA ILE A 159 -16.09 9.36 9.97
C ILE A 159 -16.18 9.57 11.48
N ASP A 160 -17.05 8.79 12.13
CA ASP A 160 -17.30 8.90 13.56
C ASP A 160 -16.05 8.47 14.33
N SER A 161 -15.42 7.36 13.91
CA SER A 161 -14.16 6.88 14.48
C SER A 161 -13.02 7.88 14.26
N LEU A 162 -12.91 8.50 13.08
CA LEU A 162 -11.97 9.58 12.79
C LEU A 162 -12.20 10.77 13.72
N GLY A 163 -13.45 11.21 13.87
CA GLY A 163 -13.81 12.32 14.75
C GLY A 163 -13.46 12.05 16.21
N ASN A 164 -13.84 10.88 16.73
CA ASN A 164 -13.52 10.45 18.09
C ASN A 164 -12.01 10.38 18.33
N PHE A 165 -11.24 9.86 17.37
CA PHE A 165 -9.78 9.85 17.44
C PHE A 165 -9.20 11.27 17.52
N ILE A 166 -9.63 12.18 16.65
CA ILE A 166 -9.15 13.57 16.63
C ILE A 166 -9.57 14.30 17.92
N ALA A 167 -10.80 14.11 18.40
CA ALA A 167 -11.25 14.66 19.67
C ALA A 167 -10.40 14.15 20.84
N ALA A 168 -10.14 12.84 20.90
CA ALA A 168 -9.30 12.23 21.93
C ALA A 168 -7.86 12.76 21.88
N TYR A 169 -7.27 12.87 20.69
CA TYR A 169 -5.95 13.45 20.48
C TYR A 169 -5.87 14.90 21.00
N GLN A 170 -6.88 15.72 20.67
CA GLN A 170 -6.93 17.14 21.06
C GLN A 170 -7.13 17.39 22.55
N THR A 171 -7.53 16.37 23.34
CA THR A 171 -7.51 16.47 24.81
C THR A 171 -6.10 16.63 25.38
N ILE A 172 -5.06 16.25 24.62
CA ILE A 172 -3.66 16.32 25.03
C ILE A 172 -2.92 17.41 24.25
N LYS A 173 -3.08 17.48 22.92
CA LYS A 173 -2.47 18.53 22.08
C LYS A 173 -3.45 19.05 21.03
N GLN A 174 -3.72 20.35 21.08
CA GLN A 174 -4.64 21.01 20.14
C GLN A 174 -4.06 21.04 18.72
N LEU A 175 -4.92 20.84 17.73
CA LEU A 175 -4.61 21.01 16.33
C LEU A 175 -4.92 22.45 15.91
N LYS A 176 -4.08 23.01 15.03
CA LYS A 176 -4.37 24.28 14.38
C LYS A 176 -5.52 24.10 13.39
N LEU A 177 -6.25 25.19 13.11
CA LEU A 177 -7.32 25.19 12.10
C LEU A 177 -6.81 24.69 10.74
N GLY A 178 -5.61 25.14 10.33
CA GLY A 178 -4.95 24.67 9.11
C GLY A 178 -4.65 23.17 9.11
N GLU A 179 -4.38 22.54 10.26
CA GLU A 179 -4.17 21.09 10.34
C GLU A 179 -5.48 20.32 10.19
N LEU A 180 -6.58 20.83 10.74
CA LEU A 180 -7.92 20.23 10.56
C LEU A 180 -8.34 20.27 9.10
N TRP A 181 -8.13 21.40 8.43
CA TRP A 181 -8.35 21.55 6.99
C TRP A 181 -7.44 20.69 6.13
N ALA A 182 -6.28 20.27 6.65
CA ALA A 182 -5.37 19.37 5.95
C ALA A 182 -5.79 17.89 6.05
N ILE A 183 -6.62 17.48 7.02
CA ILE A 183 -7.05 16.09 7.19
C ILE A 183 -7.62 15.44 5.90
N PRO A 184 -8.51 16.09 5.12
CA PRO A 184 -9.04 15.52 3.88
C PRO A 184 -7.96 15.15 2.86
N ILE A 185 -7.00 16.07 2.66
CA ILE A 185 -5.93 15.87 1.70
C ILE A 185 -4.89 14.87 2.24
N MET A 186 -4.61 14.87 3.55
CA MET A 186 -3.74 13.87 4.17
C MET A 186 -4.32 12.46 4.07
N LEU A 187 -5.63 12.27 4.30
CA LEU A 187 -6.32 10.99 4.09
C LEU A 187 -6.17 10.52 2.66
N ARG A 188 -6.36 11.41 1.68
CA ARG A 188 -6.18 11.08 0.27
C ARG A 188 -4.77 10.61 -0.03
N LEU A 189 -3.76 11.35 0.42
CA LEU A 189 -2.34 11.02 0.20
C LEU A 189 -1.96 9.69 0.86
N ALA A 190 -2.41 9.46 2.09
CA ALA A 190 -2.08 8.26 2.84
C ALA A 190 -2.81 7.00 2.33
N LEU A 191 -4.06 7.13 1.85
CA LEU A 191 -4.75 6.04 1.18
C LEU A 191 -4.08 5.68 -0.15
N ILE A 192 -3.65 6.67 -0.94
CA ILE A 192 -2.87 6.43 -2.17
C ILE A 192 -1.55 5.73 -1.85
N GLU A 193 -0.86 6.17 -0.79
CA GLU A 193 0.36 5.52 -0.28
C GLU A 193 0.11 4.05 0.09
N ASN A 194 -0.98 3.74 0.80
CA ASN A 194 -1.31 2.36 1.15
C ASN A 194 -1.61 1.52 -0.10
N ILE A 195 -2.41 2.05 -1.04
CA ILE A 195 -2.71 1.36 -2.30
C ILE A 195 -1.42 1.09 -3.07
N ARG A 196 -0.49 2.06 -3.15
CA ARG A 196 0.81 1.87 -3.78
C ARG A 196 1.61 0.75 -3.11
N ARG A 197 1.66 0.70 -1.78
CA ARG A 197 2.37 -0.35 -1.02
C ARG A 197 1.83 -1.75 -1.31
N VAL A 198 0.52 -1.92 -1.24
CA VAL A 198 -0.12 -3.21 -1.56
C VAL A 198 0.10 -3.56 -3.04
N SER A 199 -0.01 -2.57 -3.94
CA SER A 199 0.17 -2.74 -5.39
C SER A 199 1.59 -3.14 -5.78
N ALA A 200 2.61 -2.57 -5.13
CA ALA A 200 4.01 -2.92 -5.36
C ALA A 200 4.28 -4.39 -4.98
N ARG A 201 3.76 -4.85 -3.83
CA ARG A 201 3.86 -6.26 -3.42
C ARG A 201 3.13 -7.19 -4.38
N LEU A 202 1.94 -6.79 -4.82
CA LEU A 202 1.19 -7.52 -5.82
C LEU A 202 1.99 -7.66 -7.14
N ALA A 203 2.69 -6.60 -7.56
CA ALA A 203 3.53 -6.65 -8.75
C ALA A 203 4.74 -7.60 -8.58
N ILE A 204 5.40 -7.59 -7.42
CA ILE A 204 6.46 -8.55 -7.10
C ILE A 204 5.92 -9.98 -7.20
N ASP A 205 4.80 -10.28 -6.52
CA ASP A 205 4.18 -11.60 -6.57
C ASP A 205 3.80 -11.98 -8.00
N ARG A 206 3.34 -11.01 -8.80
CA ARG A 206 2.99 -11.28 -10.19
C ARG A 206 4.20 -11.59 -11.06
N VAL A 207 5.33 -10.91 -10.83
CA VAL A 207 6.60 -11.22 -11.49
C VAL A 207 7.06 -12.64 -11.11
N ASP A 208 6.96 -13.01 -9.84
CA ASP A 208 7.31 -14.35 -9.36
C ASP A 208 6.38 -15.43 -9.96
N ARG A 209 5.06 -15.18 -10.05
CA ARG A 209 4.10 -16.07 -10.73
C ARG A 209 4.37 -16.19 -12.23
N ASN A 210 4.72 -15.11 -12.92
CA ASN A 210 5.10 -15.16 -14.34
C ASN A 210 6.32 -16.07 -14.58
N LEU A 211 7.28 -16.07 -13.66
CA LEU A 211 8.44 -16.95 -13.75
C LEU A 211 8.05 -18.42 -13.52
N ALA A 212 7.16 -18.68 -12.55
CA ALA A 212 6.60 -20.01 -12.34
C ALA A 212 5.82 -20.51 -13.57
N ASP A 213 4.98 -19.65 -14.17
CA ASP A 213 4.23 -19.93 -15.40
C ASP A 213 5.18 -20.33 -16.55
N TYR A 214 6.26 -19.56 -16.75
CA TYR A 214 7.28 -19.84 -17.77
C TYR A 214 7.93 -21.22 -17.58
N TRP A 215 8.39 -21.54 -16.37
CA TRP A 215 9.03 -22.82 -16.09
C TRP A 215 8.05 -23.98 -16.19
N ALA A 216 6.83 -23.81 -15.67
CA ALA A 216 5.79 -24.83 -15.75
C ALA A 216 5.43 -25.14 -17.21
N GLU A 217 5.25 -24.12 -18.06
CA GLU A 217 4.99 -24.28 -19.48
C GLU A 217 6.13 -25.02 -20.18
N LYS A 218 7.37 -24.59 -19.97
CA LYS A 218 8.56 -25.25 -20.54
C LYS A 218 8.69 -26.71 -20.10
N MET A 219 8.37 -27.02 -18.84
CA MET A 219 8.41 -28.39 -18.32
C MET A 219 7.28 -29.26 -18.89
N MET A 220 6.06 -28.72 -19.01
CA MET A 220 4.94 -29.45 -19.62
C MET A 220 5.20 -29.74 -21.09
N GLU A 221 5.64 -28.75 -21.87
CA GLU A 221 6.02 -28.94 -23.28
C GLU A 221 7.15 -29.97 -23.46
N THR A 222 8.15 -29.95 -22.57
CA THR A 222 9.25 -30.91 -22.62
C THR A 222 8.79 -32.31 -22.23
N THR A 223 7.89 -32.44 -21.26
CA THR A 223 7.32 -33.74 -20.87
C THR A 223 6.52 -34.35 -22.02
N GLU A 224 5.81 -33.55 -22.80
CA GLU A 224 5.04 -34.04 -23.95
C GLU A 224 5.92 -34.42 -25.14
N ASN A 225 6.94 -33.62 -25.45
CA ASN A 225 7.71 -33.76 -26.70
C ASN A 225 9.04 -34.52 -26.53
N ALA A 226 9.70 -34.38 -25.39
CA ALA A 226 11.03 -34.96 -25.12
C ALA A 226 11.23 -35.24 -23.62
N PRO A 227 10.54 -36.23 -23.02
CA PRO A 227 10.54 -36.48 -21.57
C PRO A 227 11.95 -36.61 -20.94
N LYS A 228 12.91 -37.15 -21.70
CA LYS A 228 14.30 -37.33 -21.25
C LYS A 228 15.02 -36.01 -20.99
N ASP A 229 14.60 -34.94 -21.65
CA ASP A 229 15.22 -33.62 -21.54
C ASP A 229 14.65 -32.80 -20.36
N LEU A 230 13.61 -33.30 -19.68
CA LEU A 230 13.01 -32.63 -18.53
C LEU A 230 14.03 -32.33 -17.41
N ILE A 231 14.99 -33.24 -17.21
CA ILE A 231 16.05 -33.06 -16.20
C ILE A 231 16.96 -31.87 -16.52
N LEU A 232 17.17 -31.57 -17.81
CA LEU A 232 17.93 -30.40 -18.25
C LEU A 232 17.16 -29.11 -17.96
N VAL A 233 15.83 -29.12 -18.17
CA VAL A 233 14.97 -27.97 -17.85
C VAL A 233 14.93 -27.69 -16.36
N ILE A 234 14.85 -28.73 -15.52
CA ILE A 234 14.94 -28.59 -14.05
C ILE A 234 16.30 -28.00 -13.65
N ALA A 235 17.39 -28.50 -14.24
CA ALA A 235 18.73 -27.99 -13.97
C ALA A 235 18.90 -26.53 -14.41
N ASP A 236 18.35 -26.14 -15.57
CA ASP A 236 18.34 -24.75 -16.04
C ASP A 236 17.56 -23.84 -15.09
N MET A 237 16.40 -24.30 -14.62
CA MET A 237 15.61 -23.57 -13.61
C MET A 237 16.42 -23.39 -12.32
N ALA A 238 16.99 -24.46 -11.78
CA ALA A 238 17.80 -24.40 -10.58
C ALA A 238 18.98 -23.42 -10.72
N ARG A 239 19.67 -23.43 -11.87
CA ARG A 239 20.77 -22.49 -12.17
C ARG A 239 20.31 -21.04 -12.30
N SER A 240 19.06 -20.80 -12.71
CA SER A 240 18.47 -19.46 -12.76
C SER A 240 18.14 -18.88 -11.38
N ASN A 241 18.33 -19.65 -10.30
CA ASN A 241 18.12 -19.22 -8.92
C ASN A 241 16.79 -18.45 -8.72
N PRO A 242 15.64 -19.07 -9.03
CA PRO A 242 14.35 -18.41 -8.87
C PRO A 242 14.08 -18.09 -7.39
N PRO A 243 13.29 -17.04 -7.10
CA PRO A 243 12.85 -16.77 -5.74
C PRO A 243 11.90 -17.90 -5.29
N ILE A 244 12.41 -18.86 -4.51
CA ILE A 244 11.61 -19.92 -3.89
C ILE A 244 10.79 -19.32 -2.73
N LEU A 245 9.83 -18.47 -3.08
CA LEU A 245 8.92 -17.75 -2.19
C LEU A 245 7.46 -18.17 -2.46
N SER A 246 6.54 -17.74 -1.59
CA SER A 246 5.14 -18.16 -1.59
C SER A 246 4.46 -18.06 -2.97
N ALA A 247 4.60 -16.92 -3.66
CA ALA A 247 3.96 -16.68 -4.96
C ALA A 247 4.48 -17.61 -6.07
N PHE A 248 5.81 -17.79 -6.16
CA PHE A 248 6.43 -18.68 -7.14
C PHE A 248 6.06 -20.14 -6.87
N VAL A 249 6.23 -20.60 -5.62
CA VAL A 249 5.99 -21.98 -5.22
C VAL A 249 4.51 -22.35 -5.38
N ALA A 250 3.61 -21.49 -4.94
CA ALA A 250 2.17 -21.73 -5.06
C ALA A 250 1.73 -21.88 -6.51
N GLU A 251 2.22 -21.00 -7.39
CA GLU A 251 1.88 -21.04 -8.82
C GLU A 251 2.48 -22.26 -9.51
N LEU A 252 3.76 -22.58 -9.24
CA LEU A 252 4.43 -23.73 -9.85
C LEU A 252 3.74 -25.05 -9.45
N ILE A 253 3.37 -25.19 -8.17
CA ILE A 253 2.60 -26.33 -7.68
C ILE A 253 1.23 -26.39 -8.34
N ARG A 254 0.50 -25.28 -8.40
CA ARG A 254 -0.83 -25.20 -9.03
C ARG A 254 -0.79 -25.66 -10.48
N ARG A 255 0.25 -25.29 -11.23
CA ARG A 255 0.40 -25.64 -12.66
C ARG A 255 0.79 -27.10 -12.87
N LEU A 256 1.67 -27.66 -12.04
CA LEU A 256 2.25 -29.00 -12.24
C LEU A 256 1.50 -30.12 -11.51
N ARG A 257 0.76 -29.82 -10.44
CA ARG A 257 0.05 -30.83 -9.65
C ARG A 257 -0.97 -31.59 -10.52
N GLY A 258 -0.91 -32.92 -10.49
CA GLY A 258 -1.83 -33.79 -11.23
C GLY A 258 -1.54 -33.94 -12.73
N LYS A 259 -0.40 -33.44 -13.22
CA LYS A 259 -0.02 -33.49 -14.65
C LYS A 259 0.84 -34.71 -15.05
N GLY A 260 1.09 -35.65 -14.14
CA GLY A 260 1.78 -36.91 -14.42
C GLY A 260 2.97 -37.18 -13.50
N PRO A 261 3.54 -38.40 -13.54
CA PRO A 261 4.63 -38.82 -12.66
C PRO A 261 5.95 -38.08 -12.93
N ASP A 262 6.24 -37.73 -14.18
CA ASP A 262 7.49 -37.05 -14.54
C ASP A 262 7.59 -35.65 -13.90
N LEU A 263 6.46 -34.95 -13.79
CA LEU A 263 6.38 -33.64 -13.14
C LEU A 263 6.36 -33.75 -11.60
N ALA A 264 6.11 -34.92 -11.03
CA ALA A 264 6.25 -35.14 -9.59
C ALA A 264 7.71 -35.02 -9.13
N LEU A 265 8.68 -35.32 -10.01
CA LEU A 265 10.11 -35.10 -9.73
C LEU A 265 10.43 -33.62 -9.53
N VAL A 266 9.78 -32.73 -10.29
CA VAL A 266 9.93 -31.28 -10.13
C VAL A 266 9.41 -30.84 -8.76
N LEU A 267 8.23 -31.34 -8.38
CA LEU A 267 7.63 -31.01 -7.08
C LEU A 267 8.52 -31.51 -5.93
N ASN A 268 9.05 -32.73 -6.03
CA ASN A 268 10.00 -33.26 -5.05
C ASN A 268 11.28 -32.43 -4.95
N TRP A 269 11.79 -31.92 -6.08
CA TRP A 269 12.95 -31.03 -6.07
C TRP A 269 12.66 -29.73 -5.31
N ILE A 270 11.48 -29.13 -5.49
CA ILE A 270 11.07 -27.94 -4.72
C ILE A 270 11.01 -28.26 -3.22
N GLU A 271 10.41 -29.38 -2.84
CA GLU A 271 10.36 -29.81 -1.43
C GLU A 271 11.76 -29.99 -0.85
N GLN A 272 12.71 -30.54 -1.61
CA GLN A 272 14.11 -30.66 -1.18
C GLN A 272 14.78 -29.30 -0.98
N GLN A 273 14.52 -28.33 -1.86
CA GLN A 273 15.04 -26.96 -1.68
C GLN A 273 14.45 -26.31 -0.43
N LEU A 274 13.15 -26.49 -0.19
CA LEU A 274 12.44 -25.94 0.95
C LEU A 274 12.84 -26.58 2.29
N ALA A 275 13.19 -27.87 2.28
CA ALA A 275 13.68 -28.58 3.46
C ALA A 275 14.93 -27.90 4.08
N GLY A 276 15.78 -27.26 3.26
CA GLY A 276 16.92 -26.48 3.75
C GLY A 276 16.55 -25.25 4.58
N SER A 277 15.34 -24.71 4.39
CA SER A 277 14.81 -23.54 5.10
C SER A 277 13.81 -23.91 6.20
N GLY A 278 13.49 -25.19 6.37
CA GLY A 278 12.54 -25.68 7.37
C GLY A 278 11.07 -25.32 7.10
N VAL A 279 10.72 -24.91 5.88
CA VAL A 279 9.35 -24.58 5.46
C VAL A 279 8.87 -25.65 4.49
N THR A 280 7.57 -25.95 4.49
CA THR A 280 6.96 -26.90 3.55
C THR A 280 6.24 -26.18 2.40
N SER A 281 6.04 -26.87 1.28
CA SER A 281 5.31 -26.28 0.16
C SER A 281 3.85 -25.91 0.51
N ASN A 282 3.19 -26.71 1.36
CA ASN A 282 1.83 -26.44 1.81
C ASN A 282 1.75 -25.19 2.69
N GLU A 283 2.75 -24.95 3.55
CA GLU A 283 2.83 -23.71 4.32
C GLU A 283 2.99 -22.49 3.42
N LEU A 284 3.83 -22.57 2.38
CA LEU A 284 3.98 -21.49 1.41
C LEU A 284 2.72 -21.24 0.58
N VAL A 285 2.00 -22.29 0.18
CA VAL A 285 0.71 -22.15 -0.51
C VAL A 285 -0.34 -21.49 0.39
N ASN A 286 -0.41 -21.90 1.65
CA ASN A 286 -1.33 -21.30 2.63
C ASN A 286 -0.96 -19.84 2.91
N ALA A 287 0.33 -19.53 3.04
CA ALA A 287 0.82 -18.17 3.20
C ALA A 287 0.48 -17.28 1.99
N ASP A 288 0.62 -17.80 0.76
CA ASP A 288 0.21 -17.06 -0.44
C ASP A 288 -1.29 -16.76 -0.45
N ASN A 289 -2.13 -17.75 -0.13
CA ASN A 289 -3.58 -17.56 -0.05
C ASN A 289 -3.99 -16.52 1.01
N GLN A 290 -3.39 -16.60 2.21
CA GLN A 290 -3.63 -15.62 3.28
C GLN A 290 -3.18 -14.22 2.87
N LYS A 291 -2.02 -14.10 2.23
CA LYS A 291 -1.51 -12.82 1.71
C LYS A 291 -2.45 -12.23 0.68
N GLN A 292 -2.89 -13.02 -0.31
CA GLN A 292 -3.83 -12.56 -1.34
C GLN A 292 -5.16 -12.08 -0.74
N ALA A 293 -5.71 -12.81 0.23
CA ALA A 293 -6.95 -12.41 0.90
C ALA A 293 -6.78 -11.09 1.67
N ALA A 294 -5.68 -10.94 2.41
CA ALA A 294 -5.41 -9.72 3.16
C ALA A 294 -5.17 -8.51 2.24
N ASP A 295 -4.44 -8.71 1.13
CA ASP A 295 -4.20 -7.64 0.15
C ASP A 295 -5.48 -7.23 -0.58
N GLN A 296 -6.38 -8.18 -0.87
CA GLN A 296 -7.70 -7.87 -1.43
C GLN A 296 -8.53 -6.99 -0.49
N VAL A 297 -8.58 -7.33 0.79
CA VAL A 297 -9.33 -6.54 1.79
C VAL A 297 -8.76 -5.14 1.91
N SER A 298 -7.43 -5.01 2.03
CA SER A 298 -6.75 -3.73 2.21
C SER A 298 -6.93 -2.79 1.01
N ILE A 299 -6.82 -3.31 -0.22
CA ILE A 299 -7.10 -2.56 -1.44
C ILE A 299 -8.59 -2.17 -1.50
N SER A 300 -9.50 -3.08 -1.19
CA SER A 300 -10.94 -2.81 -1.21
C SER A 300 -11.32 -1.71 -0.21
N ASN A 301 -10.84 -1.81 1.03
CA ASN A 301 -11.02 -0.81 2.08
C ASN A 301 -10.47 0.55 1.66
N SER A 302 -9.22 0.59 1.16
CA SER A 302 -8.59 1.84 0.78
C SER A 302 -9.33 2.55 -0.36
N ILE A 303 -9.83 1.80 -1.34
CA ILE A 303 -10.63 2.33 -2.45
C ILE A 303 -12.02 2.78 -1.98
N GLY A 304 -12.66 2.00 -1.09
CA GLY A 304 -13.93 2.39 -0.46
C GLY A 304 -13.80 3.71 0.31
N SER A 305 -12.72 3.85 1.08
CA SER A 305 -12.40 5.08 1.81
C SER A 305 -12.13 6.26 0.88
N LEU A 306 -11.41 6.07 -0.24
CA LEU A 306 -11.24 7.13 -1.23
C LEU A 306 -12.59 7.63 -1.74
N ARG A 307 -13.53 6.74 -2.08
CA ARG A 307 -14.90 7.16 -2.49
C ARG A 307 -15.59 7.98 -1.41
N LEU A 308 -15.49 7.55 -0.15
CA LEU A 308 -16.08 8.26 1.00
C LEU A 308 -15.54 9.70 1.12
N LEU A 309 -14.24 9.92 0.94
CA LEU A 309 -13.64 11.25 1.05
C LEU A 309 -14.22 12.27 0.07
N GLY A 310 -14.67 11.82 -1.10
CA GLY A 310 -15.27 12.67 -2.13
C GLY A 310 -16.72 13.09 -1.83
N ALA A 311 -17.43 12.33 -0.98
CA ALA A 311 -18.83 12.56 -0.64
C ALA A 311 -19.04 13.34 0.67
N MET A 312 -17.97 13.54 1.44
CA MET A 312 -18.03 14.11 2.78
C MET A 312 -18.09 15.64 2.80
N ASP A 313 -18.92 16.22 3.67
CA ASP A 313 -18.88 17.65 3.98
C ASP A 313 -17.82 17.94 5.04
N TRP A 314 -16.60 18.21 4.57
CA TRP A 314 -15.45 18.51 5.42
C TRP A 314 -15.63 19.77 6.28
N ARG A 315 -16.52 20.68 5.89
CA ARG A 315 -16.83 21.89 6.67
C ARG A 315 -17.41 21.53 8.03
N THR A 316 -18.46 20.72 8.05
CA THR A 316 -19.10 20.24 9.29
C THR A 316 -18.09 19.49 10.18
N PHE A 317 -17.18 18.71 9.58
CA PHE A 317 -16.13 18.03 10.33
C PHE A 317 -15.13 19.00 10.97
N VAL A 318 -14.66 20.01 10.23
CA VAL A 318 -13.72 21.01 10.77
C VAL A 318 -14.36 21.82 11.87
N GLU A 319 -15.60 22.31 11.69
CA GLU A 319 -16.31 23.10 12.72
C GLU A 319 -16.50 22.31 14.02
N SER A 320 -16.94 21.05 13.94
CA SER A 320 -17.17 20.19 15.12
C SER A 320 -15.89 19.85 15.91
N HIS A 321 -14.72 19.90 15.25
CA HIS A 321 -13.43 19.56 15.85
C HIS A 321 -12.53 20.77 16.10
N SER A 322 -12.91 21.97 15.63
CA SER A 322 -12.16 23.21 15.84
C SER A 322 -12.40 23.75 17.25
N ILE A 323 -11.32 23.90 18.02
CA ILE A 323 -11.43 24.57 19.32
C ILE A 323 -11.72 26.07 19.17
N VAL A 324 -11.21 26.69 18.09
CA VAL A 324 -11.48 28.09 17.78
C VAL A 324 -12.97 28.30 17.53
N GLU A 325 -13.58 27.43 16.71
CA GLU A 325 -15.02 27.46 16.44
C GLU A 325 -15.82 27.33 17.72
N LYS A 326 -15.46 26.36 18.59
CA LYS A 326 -16.12 26.16 19.88
C LYS A 326 -16.02 27.36 20.82
N ILE A 327 -14.94 28.14 20.75
CA ILE A 327 -14.76 29.36 21.54
C ILE A 327 -15.58 30.51 20.94
N LEU A 328 -15.55 30.69 19.62
CA LEU A 328 -16.29 31.75 18.95
C LEU A 328 -17.82 31.56 19.05
N LEU A 329 -18.30 30.31 19.06
CA LEU A 329 -19.71 29.98 19.33
C LEU A 329 -20.16 30.31 20.76
N GLN A 330 -19.24 30.61 21.69
CA GLN A 330 -19.58 31.10 23.03
C GLN A 330 -19.81 32.62 23.06
N ASP A 331 -19.86 33.28 21.90
CA ASP A 331 -20.22 34.69 21.78
C ASP A 331 -21.54 34.97 22.54
N LYS A 332 -21.48 35.92 23.48
CA LYS A 332 -22.58 36.23 24.40
C LYS A 332 -23.85 36.68 23.69
N ASN A 333 -23.70 37.28 22.51
CA ASN A 333 -24.82 37.79 21.73
C ASN A 333 -25.25 36.83 20.61
N ASP A 334 -24.62 35.66 20.51
CA ASP A 334 -24.84 34.65 19.46
C ASP A 334 -24.71 35.21 18.03
N VAL A 335 -23.99 36.32 17.85
CA VAL A 335 -23.84 36.98 16.54
C VAL A 335 -22.99 36.10 15.65
N TYR A 336 -21.90 35.55 16.19
CA TYR A 336 -21.05 34.62 15.45
C TYR A 336 -21.81 33.37 15.00
N GLY A 337 -22.60 32.74 15.88
CA GLY A 337 -23.36 31.51 15.58
C GLY A 337 -24.42 31.69 14.49
N GLN A 338 -24.91 32.92 14.30
CA GLN A 338 -25.90 33.28 13.26
C GLN A 338 -25.26 33.65 11.92
N MET A 339 -23.94 33.80 11.83
CA MET A 339 -23.25 34.09 10.56
C MET A 339 -23.25 32.88 9.64
N ASP A 340 -23.27 33.14 8.32
CA ASP A 340 -23.06 32.10 7.33
C ASP A 340 -21.61 31.60 7.33
N PHE A 341 -21.41 30.34 6.92
CA PHE A 341 -20.10 29.69 6.90
C PHE A 341 -18.98 30.54 6.26
N PRO A 342 -19.16 31.14 5.06
CA PRO A 342 -18.10 31.94 4.43
C PRO A 342 -17.66 33.16 5.24
N THR A 343 -18.53 33.70 6.11
CA THR A 343 -18.20 34.80 7.00
C THR A 343 -17.44 34.30 8.22
N ARG A 344 -17.85 33.16 8.79
CA ARG A 344 -17.17 32.53 9.93
C ARG A 344 -15.76 32.04 9.56
N ASP A 345 -15.59 31.46 8.38
CA ASP A 345 -14.31 30.92 7.88
C ASP A 345 -13.21 31.99 7.65
N ARG A 346 -13.53 33.29 7.81
CA ARG A 346 -12.57 34.39 7.74
C ARG A 346 -11.95 34.78 9.09
N TYR A 347 -12.53 34.33 10.21
CA TYR A 347 -12.02 34.55 11.56
C TYR A 347 -10.99 33.48 11.91
#